data_AF-A0A954HL37-F1
#
_entry.id   AF-A0A954HL37-F1
#
_cell.length_a   1.000
_cell.length_b   1.000
_cell.length_c   1.000
_cell.angle_alpha   90.00
_cell.angle_beta   90.00
_cell.angle_gamma   90.00
#
_symmetry.space_group_name_H-M   'P 1'
#
loop_
_entity.id
_entity.type
_entity.pdbx_description
1 polymer ?
#
loop_
_entity_poly.entity_id
_entity_poly.type
_entity_poly.pdbx_seq_one_letter_code
_entity_poly.pdbx_strand_id
1 'polypeptide(L)'
;MTAEPAKPEIVWDELTIQIVDEKGSPVADVKVTPWALGSRLGHGWWREERFGKPETKVSDENGKLAVKYPRFHDEQVMVDRVSVNVDHPDYCWGSEHLRIANLVRVTVKRGTQLRIKTFTPESKGTLTDVFVIHPNLYAPPPSMQRVEDDWIITRPVEGEKGAVRVVSVVKDE
;
A
#
# COMPACT_ATOMS: atom_id res chain seq x y z
N MET A 1 -11.00 -37.35 23.77
CA MET A 1 -10.39 -36.10 23.29
C MET A 1 -9.54 -36.45 22.09
N THR A 2 -10.03 -36.23 20.87
CA THR A 2 -9.24 -36.42 19.64
C THR A 2 -8.30 -35.22 19.53
N ALA A 3 -6.99 -35.47 19.50
CA ALA A 3 -6.01 -34.41 19.25
C ALA A 3 -6.29 -33.79 17.86
N GLU A 4 -6.33 -32.46 17.78
CA GLU A 4 -6.33 -31.80 16.48
C GLU A 4 -5.09 -32.23 15.70
N PRO A 5 -5.22 -32.56 14.41
CA PRO A 5 -4.08 -32.91 13.60
C PRO A 5 -3.09 -31.74 13.57
N ALA A 6 -1.81 -32.03 13.81
CA ALA A 6 -0.75 -31.03 13.77
C ALA A 6 -0.77 -30.31 12.41
N LYS A 7 -0.79 -28.98 12.42
CA LYS A 7 -0.74 -28.20 11.18
C LYS A 7 0.59 -28.48 10.47
N PRO A 8 0.60 -28.63 9.14
CA PRO A 8 1.83 -28.92 8.40
C PRO A 8 2.85 -27.80 8.56
N GLU A 9 4.14 -28.16 8.50
CA GLU A 9 5.26 -27.22 8.50
C GLU A 9 5.14 -26.22 7.34
N ILE A 10 5.56 -24.98 7.59
CA ILE A 10 5.50 -23.91 6.60
C ILE A 10 6.82 -23.86 5.86
N VAL A 11 6.78 -24.12 4.55
CA VAL A 11 7.92 -23.91 3.66
C VAL A 11 7.90 -22.48 3.17
N TRP A 12 9.00 -21.76 3.37
CA TRP A 12 9.16 -20.36 3.00
C TRP A 12 9.98 -20.24 1.71
N ASP A 13 9.51 -19.41 0.79
CA ASP A 13 10.22 -18.98 -0.40
C ASP A 13 10.44 -17.46 -0.35
N GLU A 14 11.30 -16.96 -1.24
CA GLU A 14 11.61 -15.54 -1.34
C GLU A 14 11.28 -14.99 -2.73
N LEU A 15 10.61 -13.83 -2.74
CA LEU A 15 10.34 -13.05 -3.94
C LEU A 15 11.32 -11.89 -4.00
N THR A 16 12.18 -11.87 -5.02
CA THR A 16 13.08 -10.73 -5.25
C THR A 16 12.32 -9.61 -5.95
N ILE A 17 12.36 -8.42 -5.35
CA ILE A 17 11.71 -7.21 -5.84
C ILE A 17 12.78 -6.16 -6.14
N GLN A 18 12.67 -5.48 -7.27
CA GLN A 18 13.44 -4.28 -7.60
C GLN A 18 12.51 -3.08 -7.67
N ILE A 19 12.69 -2.14 -6.75
CA ILE A 19 11.99 -0.87 -6.70
C ILE A 19 12.70 0.12 -7.62
N VAL A 20 11.92 0.75 -8.50
CA VAL A 20 12.41 1.76 -9.44
C VAL A 20 11.49 2.98 -9.44
N ASP A 21 12.00 4.13 -9.85
CA ASP A 21 11.18 5.31 -10.12
C ASP A 21 10.58 5.29 -11.53
N GLU A 22 9.84 6.33 -11.89
CA GLU A 22 9.22 6.48 -13.22
C GLU A 22 10.21 6.57 -14.38
N LYS A 23 11.49 6.84 -14.09
CA LYS A 23 12.60 6.84 -15.07
C LYS A 23 13.31 5.49 -15.13
N GLY A 24 12.90 4.51 -14.33
CA GLY A 24 13.53 3.20 -14.20
C GLY A 24 14.79 3.19 -13.33
N SER A 25 15.07 4.28 -12.60
CA SER A 25 16.23 4.36 -11.70
C SER A 25 15.93 3.62 -10.40
N PRO A 26 16.88 2.89 -9.80
CA PRO A 26 16.66 2.19 -8.54
C PRO A 26 16.34 3.16 -7.39
N VAL A 27 15.48 2.72 -6.46
CA VAL A 27 15.10 3.51 -5.28
C VAL A 27 15.41 2.73 -4.00
N ALA A 28 16.34 3.25 -3.20
CA ALA A 28 16.72 2.71 -1.90
C ALA A 28 15.72 3.09 -0.80
N ASP A 29 15.85 2.46 0.38
CA ASP A 29 15.12 2.79 1.61
C ASP A 29 13.59 2.65 1.53
N VAL A 30 13.07 1.95 0.52
CA VAL A 30 11.64 1.69 0.35
C VAL A 30 11.22 0.51 1.21
N LYS A 31 10.27 0.75 2.12
CA LYS A 31 9.68 -0.27 2.97
C LYS A 31 8.63 -1.05 2.18
N VAL A 32 8.80 -2.37 2.16
CA VAL A 32 7.86 -3.30 1.53
C VAL A 32 7.35 -4.29 2.57
N THR A 33 6.03 -4.34 2.74
CA THR A 33 5.38 -5.20 3.74
C THR A 33 4.30 -6.06 3.08
N PRO A 34 4.40 -7.40 3.12
CA PRO A 34 3.33 -8.28 2.69
C PRO A 34 2.04 -8.04 3.46
N TRP A 35 0.91 -8.17 2.79
CA TRP A 35 -0.41 -8.08 3.44
C TRP A 35 -1.42 -9.12 2.95
N ALA A 36 -1.18 -9.74 1.80
CA ALA A 36 -2.04 -10.81 1.30
C ALA A 36 -1.28 -11.78 0.39
N LEU A 37 -1.88 -12.95 0.20
CA LEU A 37 -1.39 -14.06 -0.60
C LEU A 37 -2.44 -14.42 -1.64
N GLY A 38 -2.00 -14.64 -2.88
CA GLY A 38 -2.83 -15.06 -3.99
C GLY A 38 -2.46 -16.46 -4.48
N SER A 39 -3.48 -17.17 -4.97
CA SER A 39 -3.33 -18.41 -5.71
C SER A 39 -4.33 -18.45 -6.87
N ARG A 40 -4.24 -19.50 -7.69
CA ARG A 40 -5.24 -19.82 -8.72
C ARG A 40 -6.67 -19.94 -8.21
N LEU A 41 -6.88 -20.15 -6.91
CA LEU A 41 -8.21 -20.28 -6.30
C LEU A 41 -8.76 -18.96 -5.72
N GLY A 42 -7.93 -17.92 -5.63
CA GLY A 42 -8.38 -16.63 -5.11
C GLY A 42 -7.29 -15.82 -4.43
N HIS A 43 -7.71 -14.75 -3.79
CA HIS A 43 -6.86 -13.81 -3.08
C HIS A 43 -7.31 -13.74 -1.62
N GLY A 44 -6.40 -14.02 -0.69
CA GLY A 44 -6.67 -14.08 0.74
C GLY A 44 -5.74 -13.16 1.53
N TRP A 45 -6.27 -12.59 2.60
CA TRP A 45 -5.48 -11.81 3.55
C TRP A 45 -4.38 -12.66 4.20
N TRP A 46 -3.26 -12.02 4.54
CA TRP A 46 -2.21 -12.64 5.32
C TRP A 46 -2.76 -13.07 6.69
N ARG A 47 -2.62 -14.35 7.03
CA ARG A 47 -3.12 -14.94 8.28
C ARG A 47 -2.01 -14.98 9.32
N GLU A 48 -1.96 -13.97 10.20
CA GLU A 48 -0.92 -13.88 11.23
C GLU A 48 -0.92 -15.09 12.18
N GLU A 49 -2.08 -15.69 12.41
CA GLU A 49 -2.29 -16.86 13.27
C GLU A 49 -1.64 -18.12 12.69
N ARG A 50 -1.38 -18.12 11.37
CA ARG A 50 -0.74 -19.21 10.64
C ARG A 50 0.71 -18.90 10.33
N PHE A 51 1.00 -17.72 9.77
CA PHE A 51 2.31 -17.38 9.22
C PHE A 51 3.13 -16.45 10.12
N GLY A 52 2.57 -15.98 11.24
CA GLY A 52 3.14 -14.89 12.03
C GLY A 52 2.94 -13.53 11.36
N LYS A 53 3.44 -12.48 12.00
CA LYS A 53 3.39 -11.12 11.44
C LYS A 53 4.22 -11.04 10.16
N PRO A 54 3.72 -10.40 9.09
CA PRO A 54 4.51 -10.22 7.87
C PRO A 54 5.75 -9.37 8.17
N GLU A 55 6.90 -9.78 7.64
CA GLU A 55 8.15 -9.06 7.82
C GLU A 55 8.24 -7.89 6.82
N THR A 56 8.43 -6.68 7.34
CA THR A 56 8.77 -5.52 6.51
C THR A 56 10.24 -5.59 6.09
N LYS A 57 10.50 -5.41 4.80
CA LYS A 57 11.84 -5.34 4.22
C LYS A 57 12.11 -3.97 3.64
N VAL A 58 13.37 -3.59 3.55
CA VAL A 58 13.82 -2.28 3.03
C VAL A 58 14.69 -2.52 1.80
N SER A 59 14.51 -1.72 0.75
CA SER A 59 15.34 -1.83 -0.46
C SER A 59 16.76 -1.31 -0.20
N ASP A 60 17.74 -2.01 -0.79
CA ASP A 60 19.14 -1.60 -0.80
C ASP A 60 19.40 -0.45 -1.80
N GLU A 61 20.66 -0.01 -1.89
CA GLU A 61 21.12 1.04 -2.81
C GLU A 61 20.84 0.74 -4.30
N ASN A 62 20.66 -0.54 -4.66
CA ASN A 62 20.29 -0.96 -6.02
C ASN A 62 18.77 -1.10 -6.18
N GLY A 63 18.00 -0.65 -5.20
CA GLY A 63 16.55 -0.76 -5.12
C GLY A 63 16.06 -2.19 -4.90
N LYS A 64 16.91 -3.13 -4.47
CA LYS A 64 16.55 -4.54 -4.36
C LYS A 64 16.21 -4.94 -2.93
N LEU A 65 15.25 -5.86 -2.80
CA LEU A 65 14.93 -6.54 -1.55
C LEU A 65 14.33 -7.92 -1.84
N ALA A 66 14.34 -8.80 -0.84
CA ALA A 66 13.72 -10.11 -0.90
C ALA A 66 12.64 -10.22 0.19
N VAL A 67 11.42 -10.52 -0.23
CA VAL A 67 10.26 -10.70 0.65
C VAL A 67 9.98 -12.18 0.83
N LYS A 68 9.85 -12.63 2.08
CA LYS A 68 9.46 -14.00 2.39
C LYS A 68 7.96 -14.20 2.25
N TYR A 69 7.58 -15.34 1.69
CA TYR A 69 6.19 -15.78 1.62
C TYR A 69 6.10 -17.30 1.78
N PRO A 70 4.98 -17.83 2.30
CA PRO A 70 4.81 -19.27 2.37
C PRO A 70 4.57 -19.82 0.95
N ARG A 71 5.23 -20.92 0.58
CA ARG A 71 5.05 -21.58 -0.71
C ARG A 71 3.58 -21.97 -0.97
N PHE A 72 2.84 -22.21 0.10
CA PHE A 72 1.43 -22.62 0.07
C PHE A 72 0.59 -21.70 0.96
N HIS A 73 -0.62 -21.36 0.49
CA HIS A 73 -1.58 -20.54 1.22
C HIS A 73 -2.19 -21.34 2.38
N ASP A 74 -3.18 -22.21 2.13
CA ASP A 74 -3.66 -23.23 3.08
C ASP A 74 -4.11 -24.43 2.22
N GLU A 75 -4.07 -25.65 2.75
CA GLU A 75 -4.46 -26.88 2.02
C GLU A 75 -3.57 -27.25 0.81
N GLN A 76 -2.27 -26.93 0.89
CA GLN A 76 -1.28 -27.24 -0.18
C GLN A 76 -1.53 -26.55 -1.53
N VAL A 77 -2.32 -25.48 -1.55
CA VAL A 77 -2.50 -24.66 -2.75
C VAL A 77 -1.32 -23.70 -2.89
N MET A 78 -0.57 -23.86 -3.99
CA MET A 78 0.63 -23.07 -4.27
C MET A 78 0.30 -21.58 -4.42
N VAL A 79 1.11 -20.74 -3.78
CA VAL A 79 1.05 -19.28 -3.93
C VAL A 79 1.64 -18.90 -5.28
N ASP A 80 0.87 -18.14 -6.06
CA ASP A 80 1.32 -17.60 -7.36
C ASP A 80 1.47 -16.08 -7.35
N ARG A 81 1.09 -15.43 -6.24
CA ARG A 81 1.10 -13.99 -6.10
C ARG A 81 1.23 -13.56 -4.64
N VAL A 82 1.97 -12.48 -4.40
CA VAL A 82 2.10 -11.84 -3.09
C VAL A 82 1.68 -10.38 -3.23
N SER A 83 0.81 -9.94 -2.33
CA SER A 83 0.38 -8.55 -2.27
C SER A 83 1.17 -7.81 -1.21
N VAL A 84 1.74 -6.66 -1.58
CA VAL A 84 2.64 -5.89 -0.73
C VAL A 84 2.20 -4.43 -0.66
N ASN A 85 2.41 -3.82 0.50
CA ASN A 85 2.38 -2.38 0.69
C ASN A 85 3.78 -1.83 0.46
N VAL A 86 3.89 -0.71 -0.22
CA VAL A 86 5.13 -0.04 -0.58
C VAL A 86 5.09 1.37 0.00
N ASP A 87 6.06 1.70 0.83
CA ASP A 87 6.09 2.95 1.61
C ASP A 87 7.49 3.57 1.59
N HIS A 88 7.56 4.87 1.33
CA HIS A 88 8.79 5.65 1.33
C HIS A 88 8.45 7.14 1.54
N PRO A 89 9.23 7.91 2.32
CA PRO A 89 8.92 9.30 2.63
C PRO A 89 8.76 10.23 1.41
N ASP A 90 9.53 10.00 0.34
CA ASP A 90 9.52 10.80 -0.89
C ASP A 90 8.60 10.31 -2.01
N TYR A 91 7.95 9.16 -1.83
CA TYR A 91 7.12 8.53 -2.85
C TYR A 91 5.72 8.26 -2.33
N CYS A 92 4.76 8.16 -3.25
CA CYS A 92 3.40 7.84 -2.90
C CYS A 92 3.32 6.41 -2.35
N TRP A 93 2.61 6.24 -1.23
CA TRP A 93 2.26 4.93 -0.73
C TRP A 93 1.48 4.15 -1.80
N GLY A 94 1.82 2.87 -1.96
CA GLY A 94 1.21 1.98 -2.95
C GLY A 94 0.87 0.61 -2.37
N SER A 95 -0.04 -0.09 -3.03
CA SER A 95 -0.31 -1.50 -2.81
C SER A 95 -0.23 -2.23 -4.14
N GLU A 96 0.62 -3.25 -4.21
CA GLU A 96 0.91 -3.97 -5.45
C GLU A 96 0.62 -5.46 -5.30
N HIS A 97 0.19 -6.08 -6.40
CA HIS A 97 -0.14 -7.50 -6.49
C HIS A 97 0.89 -8.22 -7.38
N LEU A 98 1.95 -8.75 -6.78
CA LEU A 98 3.13 -9.23 -7.48
C LEU A 98 3.02 -10.71 -7.81
N ARG A 99 3.01 -11.08 -9.09
CA ARG A 99 3.12 -12.50 -9.47
C ARG A 99 4.50 -13.03 -9.12
N ILE A 100 4.56 -14.26 -8.62
CA ILE A 100 5.82 -14.93 -8.31
C ILE A 100 6.61 -15.13 -9.60
N ALA A 101 7.82 -14.58 -9.62
CA ALA A 101 8.81 -14.69 -10.68
C ALA A 101 10.20 -14.50 -10.07
N ASN A 102 11.27 -14.78 -10.84
CA ASN A 102 12.65 -14.63 -10.35
C ASN A 102 12.97 -13.19 -9.90
N LEU A 103 12.43 -12.19 -10.59
CA LEU A 103 12.58 -10.78 -10.28
C LEU A 103 11.33 -10.02 -10.71
N VAL A 104 10.76 -9.23 -9.80
CA VAL A 104 9.61 -8.37 -10.08
C VAL A 104 10.01 -6.91 -9.92
N ARG A 105 9.70 -6.07 -10.90
CA ARG A 105 9.90 -4.63 -10.80
C ARG A 105 8.65 -3.93 -10.29
N VAL A 106 8.83 -3.02 -9.35
CA VAL A 106 7.76 -2.16 -8.83
C VAL A 106 8.17 -0.71 -9.05
N THR A 107 7.31 0.04 -9.74
CA THR A 107 7.54 1.45 -10.01
C THR A 107 6.87 2.31 -8.95
N VAL A 108 7.65 3.06 -8.19
CA VAL A 108 7.15 4.07 -7.25
C VAL A 108 7.10 5.45 -7.93
N LYS A 109 6.09 6.23 -7.58
CA LYS A 109 5.88 7.58 -8.11
C LYS A 109 6.19 8.63 -7.05
N ARG A 110 7.03 9.61 -7.38
CA ARG A 110 7.33 10.70 -6.46
C ARG A 110 6.06 11.49 -6.16
N GLY A 111 5.88 11.89 -4.91
CA GLY A 111 4.75 12.72 -4.51
C GLY A 111 4.10 12.37 -3.19
N THR A 112 2.98 13.04 -2.94
CA THR A 112 2.21 12.92 -1.71
C THR A 112 0.84 12.33 -2.02
N GLN A 113 0.46 11.28 -1.29
CA GLN A 113 -0.90 10.76 -1.36
C GLN A 113 -1.81 11.53 -0.40
N LEU A 114 -2.89 12.12 -0.91
CA LEU A 114 -3.95 12.69 -0.08
C LEU A 114 -5.13 11.72 0.02
N ARG A 115 -5.47 11.32 1.24
CA ARG A 115 -6.69 10.56 1.52
C ARG A 115 -7.73 11.50 2.09
N ILE A 116 -8.77 11.78 1.31
CA ILE A 116 -9.88 12.62 1.75
C ILE A 116 -11.00 11.68 2.21
N LYS A 117 -11.57 11.96 3.38
CA LYS A 117 -12.79 11.27 3.83
C LYS A 117 -13.87 12.32 4.01
N THR A 118 -14.99 12.13 3.34
CA THR A 118 -16.20 12.93 3.59
C THR A 118 -17.08 12.20 4.59
N PHE A 119 -17.71 12.96 5.48
CA PHE A 119 -18.69 12.45 6.43
C PHE A 119 -19.97 13.24 6.26
N THR A 120 -21.10 12.56 6.10
CA THR A 120 -22.41 13.19 6.31
C THR A 120 -23.03 12.68 7.60
N PRO A 121 -23.91 13.44 8.28
CA PRO A 121 -24.60 12.96 9.48
C PRO A 121 -25.39 11.66 9.24
N GLU A 122 -25.85 11.41 8.00
CA GLU A 122 -26.65 10.24 7.65
C GLU A 122 -25.81 9.06 7.12
N SER A 123 -24.60 9.30 6.59
CA SER A 123 -23.69 8.25 6.15
C SER A 123 -22.74 7.88 7.29
N LYS A 124 -22.82 6.63 7.76
CA LYS A 124 -21.82 6.05 8.68
C LYS A 124 -20.47 5.84 7.98
N GLY A 125 -19.85 6.92 7.51
CA GLY A 125 -18.48 6.97 6.96
C GLY A 125 -18.30 6.19 5.66
N THR A 126 -18.78 6.71 4.54
CA THR A 126 -18.36 6.21 3.23
C THR A 126 -17.07 6.91 2.83
N LEU A 127 -15.97 6.16 2.66
CA LEU A 127 -14.76 6.69 2.02
C LEU A 127 -15.11 6.98 0.55
N THR A 128 -15.09 8.26 0.19
CA THR A 128 -15.18 8.64 -1.23
C THR A 128 -13.87 9.36 -1.59
N ASP A 129 -13.08 8.64 -2.38
CA ASP A 129 -11.89 9.07 -3.12
C ASP A 129 -10.55 9.24 -2.39
N VAL A 130 -9.54 8.55 -2.94
CA VAL A 130 -8.13 8.68 -2.62
C VAL A 130 -7.47 9.40 -3.79
N PHE A 131 -6.89 10.57 -3.55
CA PHE A 131 -6.19 11.35 -4.57
C PHE A 131 -4.68 11.20 -4.40
N VAL A 132 -3.98 10.94 -5.51
CA VAL A 132 -2.51 11.00 -5.54
C VAL A 132 -2.13 12.39 -6.04
N ILE A 133 -1.50 13.22 -5.19
CA ILE A 133 -0.94 14.49 -5.63
C ILE A 133 0.50 14.26 -6.07
N HIS A 134 0.70 14.33 -7.39
CA HIS A 134 2.02 14.35 -8.01
C HIS A 134 2.65 15.75 -7.87
N PRO A 135 3.93 15.89 -7.51
CA PRO A 135 4.59 17.18 -7.30
C PRO A 135 4.84 17.94 -8.62
N ASN A 136 4.69 17.29 -9.78
CA ASN A 136 4.69 17.95 -11.10
C ASN A 136 3.29 18.23 -11.68
N LEU A 137 2.23 18.30 -10.88
CA LEU A 137 0.97 18.91 -11.35
C LEU A 137 1.20 20.41 -11.54
N TYR A 138 1.57 20.81 -12.76
CA TYR A 138 1.85 22.18 -13.18
C TYR A 138 0.61 23.11 -13.09
N ALA A 139 -0.56 22.56 -12.75
CA ALA A 139 -1.68 23.32 -12.24
C ALA A 139 -2.48 22.40 -11.32
N PRO A 140 -2.72 22.78 -10.04
CA PRO A 140 -3.75 22.11 -9.28
C PRO A 140 -5.11 22.36 -9.97
N PRO A 141 -6.10 21.46 -9.82
CA PRO A 141 -7.43 21.71 -10.33
C PRO A 141 -7.97 23.04 -9.76
N PRO A 142 -8.87 23.76 -10.46
CA PRO A 142 -9.37 25.09 -10.07
C PRO A 142 -10.01 25.17 -8.67
N SER A 143 -10.26 24.02 -8.04
CA SER A 143 -10.83 23.86 -6.70
C SER A 143 -9.81 23.94 -5.56
N MET A 144 -8.50 24.05 -5.84
CA MET A 144 -7.47 24.19 -4.80
C MET A 144 -6.95 25.63 -4.72
N GLN A 145 -6.81 26.16 -3.51
CA GLN A 145 -6.12 27.42 -3.24
C GLN A 145 -5.08 27.21 -2.15
N ARG A 146 -3.98 27.98 -2.22
CA ARG A 146 -2.91 27.98 -1.22
C ARG A 146 -3.32 28.86 -0.04
N VAL A 147 -3.14 28.39 1.19
CA VAL A 147 -3.34 29.19 2.40
C VAL A 147 -2.12 28.97 3.29
N GLU A 148 -1.32 30.02 3.49
CA GLU A 148 -0.16 30.10 4.40
C GLU A 148 0.73 28.84 4.47
N ASP A 149 1.77 28.81 3.63
CA ASP A 149 2.84 27.79 3.51
C ASP A 149 2.46 26.30 3.43
N ASP A 150 1.18 25.97 3.58
CA ASP A 150 0.61 24.63 3.53
C ASP A 150 -0.51 24.53 2.47
N TRP A 151 -0.78 23.31 2.01
CA TRP A 151 -1.88 23.02 1.09
C TRP A 151 -3.13 22.67 1.88
N ILE A 152 -4.17 23.52 1.85
CA ILE A 152 -5.50 23.23 2.42
C ILE A 152 -6.55 23.36 1.31
N ILE A 153 -7.44 22.37 1.18
CA ILE A 153 -8.68 22.48 0.39
C ILE A 153 -9.80 22.92 1.33
N THR A 154 -10.43 24.08 1.06
CA THR A 154 -11.86 24.26 1.32
C THR A 154 -12.49 25.21 0.29
N ARG A 155 -13.53 24.76 -0.40
CA ARG A 155 -14.71 25.61 -0.65
C ARG A 155 -15.94 24.88 -0.13
N PRO A 156 -16.91 25.58 0.48
CA PRO A 156 -18.22 25.00 0.70
C PRO A 156 -18.84 24.72 -0.67
N VAL A 157 -19.23 23.47 -0.90
CA VAL A 157 -20.28 23.21 -1.88
C VAL A 157 -21.57 23.58 -1.16
N GLU A 158 -22.19 24.70 -1.54
CA GLU A 158 -23.57 24.96 -1.14
C GLU A 158 -24.47 23.92 -1.80
N GLY A 159 -24.61 22.80 -1.11
CA GLY A 159 -25.64 21.80 -1.29
C GLY A 159 -26.18 21.51 0.10
N GLU A 160 -27.50 21.53 0.23
CA GLU A 160 -28.20 21.31 1.49
C GLU A 160 -27.66 20.03 2.17
N LYS A 161 -27.09 20.17 3.38
CA LYS A 161 -26.71 19.09 4.34
C LYS A 161 -25.29 18.50 4.30
N GLY A 162 -24.24 19.32 4.41
CA GLY A 162 -22.98 18.77 4.94
C GLY A 162 -21.80 19.73 5.02
N ALA A 163 -21.04 19.64 6.09
CA ALA A 163 -19.71 20.26 6.20
C ALA A 163 -18.64 19.19 5.94
N VAL A 164 -17.73 19.44 5.00
CA VAL A 164 -16.54 18.61 4.80
C VAL A 164 -15.47 19.05 5.81
N ARG A 165 -15.03 18.14 6.68
CA ARG A 165 -13.83 18.34 7.50
C ARG A 165 -12.67 17.61 6.83
N VAL A 166 -11.67 18.37 6.39
CA VAL A 166 -10.37 17.82 6.01
C VAL A 166 -9.52 17.74 7.28
N VAL A 167 -8.96 16.57 7.56
CA VAL A 167 -7.96 16.40 8.62
C VAL A 167 -6.63 16.18 7.91
N SER A 168 -5.74 17.17 7.94
CA SER A 168 -4.32 16.93 7.69
C SER A 168 -3.70 16.34 8.96
N VAL A 169 -2.85 15.34 8.79
CA VAL A 169 -1.89 14.95 9.84
C VAL A 169 -0.57 15.57 9.42
N VAL A 170 -0.11 16.53 10.21
CA VAL A 170 1.22 17.13 10.13
C VAL A 170 2.25 16.06 10.48
N LYS A 171 3.35 15.98 9.73
CA LYS A 171 4.53 15.17 10.12
C LYS A 171 5.22 15.89 11.28
N ASP A 172 5.43 15.21 12.40
CA ASP A 172 6.33 15.68 13.44
C ASP A 172 7.79 15.69 12.94
N GLU A 173 8.54 16.68 13.44
CA GLU A 173 9.92 17.07 13.13
C GLU A 173 10.97 15.94 13.26
#